data_AF-A0A9K3GMV1-F1
#
_entry.id   AF-A0A9K3GMV1-F1
#
_cell.length_a   1.000
_cell.length_b   1.000
_cell.length_c   1.000
_cell.angle_alpha   90.00
_cell.angle_beta   90.00
_cell.angle_gamma   90.00
#
_symmetry.space_group_name_H-M   'P 1'
#
loop_
_entity.id
_entity.type
_entity.pdbx_description
1 polymer ?
#
loop_
_entity_poly.entity_id
_entity_poly.type
_entity_poly.pdbx_seq_one_letter_code
_entity_poly.pdbx_strand_id
1 'polypeptide(L)'
;MFHVSTLMAWSQWDTQQLERKKHIGNDNVVIVFQDGPDCVYPSDSIRSQMIKTLIVVQNVAPYTESDAPQPQPVVEDSEEEHDEDSSSGAEGAGEVGGEAGPALRHFKVDTVDTPVPDTYRVRVVHKGRTYTDTQPAVPVDLGARGFVCGTDAERDLFQSWLLTKICNCVSHVWELPELASKVRSMRRSQIQQFIRRND
;
A
#
# COMPACT_ATOMS: atom_id res chain seq x y z
N MET A 1 6.50 19.87 7.87
CA MET A 1 7.92 19.55 7.59
C MET A 1 8.05 18.05 7.55
N PHE A 2 8.89 17.50 6.65
CA PHE A 2 9.07 16.05 6.48
C PHE A 2 10.50 15.64 6.83
N HIS A 3 10.63 14.58 7.64
CA HIS A 3 11.90 13.87 7.82
C HIS A 3 12.08 12.86 6.68
N VAL A 4 12.81 13.25 5.63
CA VAL A 4 13.02 12.40 4.45
C VAL A 4 14.28 11.55 4.64
N SER A 5 14.12 10.25 4.85
CA SER A 5 15.21 9.33 5.22
C SER A 5 16.40 9.35 4.26
N THR A 6 16.18 9.52 2.96
CA THR A 6 17.21 9.55 1.92
C THR A 6 17.98 10.87 1.88
N LEU A 7 17.40 11.96 2.38
CA LEU A 7 18.04 13.28 2.47
C LEU A 7 18.77 13.48 3.80
N MET A 8 18.65 12.54 4.73
CA MET A 8 19.34 12.56 6.01
C MET A 8 20.71 11.89 5.91
N ALA A 9 21.64 12.33 6.76
CA ALA A 9 22.99 11.76 6.82
C ALA A 9 22.95 10.23 6.91
N TRP A 10 23.82 9.59 6.14
CA TRP A 10 24.04 8.15 6.15
C TRP A 10 25.39 7.85 6.78
N SER A 11 25.46 6.80 7.59
CA SER A 11 26.72 6.32 8.13
C SER A 11 26.85 4.82 7.90
N GLN A 12 27.90 4.39 7.20
CA GLN A 12 28.17 2.96 6.97
C GLN A 12 28.45 2.18 8.26
N TRP A 13 28.93 2.87 9.29
CA TRP A 13 29.30 2.27 10.58
C TRP A 13 28.11 2.09 11.53
N ASP A 14 26.94 2.65 11.17
CA ASP A 14 25.72 2.59 11.94
C ASP A 14 24.67 1.77 11.19
N THR A 15 24.68 0.46 11.40
CA THR A 15 23.76 -0.47 10.72
C THR A 15 22.28 -0.17 10.99
N GLN A 16 21.96 0.41 12.16
CA GLN A 16 20.59 0.80 12.50
C GLN A 16 20.22 2.21 12.02
N GLN A 17 21.19 2.99 11.54
CA GLN A 17 21.01 4.39 11.16
C GLN A 17 20.30 5.17 12.27
N LEU A 18 20.81 5.10 13.50
CA LEU A 18 20.26 5.74 14.70
C LEU A 18 20.01 7.22 14.49
N GLU A 19 20.88 7.91 13.75
CA GLU A 19 20.69 9.32 13.40
C GLU A 19 19.40 9.55 12.59
N ARG A 20 19.04 8.64 11.68
CA ARG A 20 17.77 8.74 10.93
C ARG A 20 16.59 8.34 11.81
N LYS A 21 16.77 7.26 12.56
CA LYS A 21 15.76 6.70 13.45
C LYS A 21 15.40 7.63 14.59
N LYS A 22 16.31 8.47 15.09
CA LYS A 22 16.00 9.42 16.17
C LYS A 22 14.99 10.51 15.74
N HIS A 23 14.95 10.84 14.45
CA HIS A 23 13.98 11.79 13.92
C HIS A 23 12.70 11.07 13.50
N ILE A 24 12.79 10.11 12.56
CA ILE A 24 11.63 9.38 12.03
C ILE A 24 10.92 8.54 13.09
N GLY A 25 11.70 7.91 13.98
CA GLY A 25 11.19 7.11 15.08
C GLY A 25 10.43 7.93 16.13
N ASN A 26 10.61 9.25 16.17
CA ASN A 26 9.87 10.14 17.06
C ASN A 26 8.65 10.77 16.38
N ASP A 27 8.39 10.48 15.11
CA ASP A 27 7.19 10.93 14.43
C ASP A 27 5.97 10.08 14.84
N ASN A 28 4.79 10.70 14.85
CA ASN A 28 3.52 10.01 15.11
C ASN A 28 2.98 9.29 13.86
N VAL A 29 3.21 9.90 12.68
CA VAL A 29 2.73 9.44 11.38
C VAL A 29 3.93 9.37 10.44
N VAL A 30 4.13 8.22 9.80
CA VAL A 30 5.24 8.00 8.86
C VAL A 30 4.69 7.55 7.52
N ILE A 31 5.23 8.13 6.44
CA ILE A 31 4.93 7.72 5.06
C ILE A 31 5.98 6.70 4.64
N VAL A 32 5.53 5.60 4.05
CA VAL A 32 6.39 4.57 3.46
C VAL A 32 6.12 4.55 1.97
N PHE A 33 7.14 4.90 1.19
CA PHE A 33 7.09 4.79 -0.26
C PHE A 33 7.61 3.42 -0.70
N GLN A 34 6.86 2.73 -1.56
CA GLN A 34 7.23 1.43 -2.13
C GLN A 34 7.33 1.53 -3.65
N ASP A 35 8.52 1.27 -4.17
CA ASP A 35 8.86 1.45 -5.59
C ASP A 35 8.49 0.24 -6.47
N GLY A 36 7.61 -0.65 -6.01
CA GLY A 36 7.19 -1.81 -6.79
C GLY A 36 5.95 -2.52 -6.26
N PRO A 37 5.20 -3.22 -7.14
CA PRO A 37 3.92 -3.86 -6.82
C PRO A 37 4.03 -5.06 -5.87
N ASP A 38 5.16 -5.76 -5.89
CA ASP A 38 5.38 -6.97 -5.07
C ASP A 38 6.02 -6.68 -3.71
N CYS A 39 6.39 -5.42 -3.45
CA CYS A 39 6.96 -5.03 -2.17
C CYS A 39 5.84 -5.00 -1.11
N VAL A 40 5.95 -5.85 -0.09
CA VAL A 40 5.07 -5.78 1.10
C VAL A 40 5.86 -5.19 2.25
N TYR A 41 5.35 -4.10 2.84
CA TYR A 41 5.95 -3.48 4.01
C TYR A 41 5.31 -4.01 5.31
N PRO A 42 6.04 -4.75 6.16
CA PRO A 42 5.54 -5.17 7.46
C PRO A 42 5.33 -3.96 8.37
N SER A 43 4.16 -3.87 8.99
CA SER A 43 3.82 -2.72 9.84
C SER A 43 4.73 -2.55 11.07
N ASP A 44 5.41 -3.62 11.49
CA ASP A 44 6.30 -3.68 12.65
C ASP A 44 7.78 -3.42 12.32
N SER A 45 8.12 -3.16 11.04
CA SER A 45 9.50 -2.94 10.58
C SER A 45 10.24 -1.87 11.37
N ILE A 46 9.57 -0.75 11.70
CA ILE A 46 10.12 0.29 12.58
C ILE A 46 9.56 0.09 13.99
N ARG A 47 10.42 -0.37 14.91
CA ARG A 47 10.13 -0.36 16.35
C ARG A 47 10.23 1.08 16.90
N SER A 48 9.07 1.67 17.14
CA SER A 48 8.88 2.93 17.88
C SER A 48 7.57 2.89 18.65
N GLN A 49 7.56 3.47 19.85
CA GLN A 49 6.35 3.70 20.65
C GLN A 49 5.58 4.95 20.19
N MET A 50 6.25 5.90 19.53
CA MET A 50 5.68 7.16 19.06
C MET A 50 4.98 7.00 17.73
N ILE A 51 5.50 6.16 16.81
CA ILE A 51 4.83 5.89 15.54
C ILE A 51 3.52 5.15 15.82
N LYS A 52 2.39 5.80 15.52
CA LYS A 52 1.05 5.23 15.66
C LYS A 52 0.41 4.91 14.32
N THR A 53 0.75 5.64 13.26
CA THR A 53 0.17 5.47 11.92
C THR A 53 1.25 5.39 10.86
N LEU A 54 1.07 4.48 9.91
CA LEU A 54 1.85 4.33 8.70
C LEU A 54 0.94 4.59 7.49
N ILE A 55 1.37 5.47 6.59
CA ILE A 55 0.71 5.68 5.30
C ILE A 55 1.62 5.06 4.24
N VAL A 56 1.22 3.91 3.72
CA VAL A 56 1.96 3.20 2.69
C VAL A 56 1.48 3.68 1.34
N VAL A 57 2.39 4.26 0.56
CA VAL A 57 2.17 4.72 -0.81
C VAL A 57 2.99 3.82 -1.72
N GLN A 58 2.30 3.07 -2.58
CA GLN A 58 2.91 2.10 -3.47
C GLN A 58 2.75 2.56 -4.92
N ASN A 59 3.85 2.65 -5.66
CA ASN A 59 3.79 2.81 -7.11
C ASN A 59 3.38 1.47 -7.73
N VAL A 60 2.25 1.47 -8.43
CA VAL A 60 1.69 0.31 -9.12
C VAL A 60 1.62 0.59 -10.61
N ALA A 61 1.73 -0.47 -11.40
CA ALA A 61 1.41 -0.36 -12.83
C ALA A 61 -0.03 0.19 -12.98
N PRO A 62 -0.31 1.00 -14.01
CA PRO A 62 -1.65 1.51 -14.23
C PRO A 62 -2.60 0.34 -14.41
N TYR A 63 -3.78 0.48 -13.80
CA TYR A 63 -4.85 -0.49 -13.95
C TYR A 63 -5.21 -0.67 -15.43
N THR A 64 -5.07 -1.89 -15.95
CA THR A 64 -5.58 -2.26 -17.26
C THR A 64 -6.95 -2.93 -17.09
N GLU A 65 -7.87 -2.80 -18.06
CA GLU A 65 -9.18 -3.50 -17.99
C GLU A 65 -9.04 -5.02 -17.87
N SER A 66 -7.87 -5.58 -18.25
CA SER A 66 -7.51 -6.99 -18.04
C SER A 66 -7.31 -7.36 -16.57
N ASP A 67 -7.07 -6.40 -15.68
CA ASP A 67 -6.91 -6.60 -14.23
C ASP A 67 -8.26 -6.65 -13.50
N ALA A 68 -9.38 -6.47 -14.23
CA ALA A 68 -10.70 -6.67 -13.67
C ALA A 68 -10.86 -8.14 -13.23
N PRO A 69 -11.42 -8.42 -12.05
CA PRO A 69 -11.71 -9.79 -11.65
C PRO A 69 -12.62 -10.41 -12.72
N GLN A 70 -12.09 -11.37 -13.47
CA GLN A 70 -12.91 -12.09 -14.44
C GLN A 70 -14.02 -12.81 -13.68
N PRO A 71 -15.28 -12.75 -14.16
CA PRO A 71 -16.36 -13.52 -13.57
C PRO A 71 -15.92 -14.98 -13.57
N GLN A 72 -15.76 -15.56 -12.39
CA GLN A 72 -15.39 -16.96 -12.26
C GLN A 72 -16.45 -17.79 -12.98
N PRO A 73 -16.07 -18.72 -13.88
CA PRO A 73 -17.04 -19.64 -14.45
C PRO A 73 -17.69 -20.39 -13.29
N VAL A 74 -19.02 -20.30 -13.24
CA VAL A 74 -19.83 -21.12 -12.34
C VAL A 74 -19.52 -22.57 -12.73
N VAL A 75 -18.72 -23.25 -11.91
CA VAL A 75 -18.56 -24.69 -12.01
C VAL A 75 -19.91 -25.27 -11.61
N GLU A 76 -20.71 -25.64 -12.60
CA GLU A 76 -21.81 -26.56 -12.38
C GLU A 76 -21.17 -27.91 -12.03
N ASP A 77 -21.26 -28.28 -10.74
CA ASP A 77 -20.88 -29.60 -10.24
C ASP A 77 -21.63 -30.65 -11.06
N SER A 78 -20.93 -31.23 -12.04
CA SER A 78 -21.36 -32.45 -12.71
C SER A 78 -20.73 -33.59 -11.92
N GLU A 79 -21.55 -34.32 -11.18
CA GLU A 79 -21.16 -35.53 -10.45
C GLU A 79 -20.63 -36.56 -11.46
N GLU A 80 -19.30 -36.75 -11.53
CA GLU A 80 -18.69 -37.87 -12.25
C GLU A 80 -18.59 -39.08 -11.31
N GLU A 81 -19.39 -40.12 -11.60
CA GLU A 81 -19.27 -41.44 -11.02
C GLU A 81 -17.95 -42.11 -11.48
N HIS A 82 -17.16 -42.54 -10.51
CA HIS A 82 -15.98 -43.40 -10.72
C HIS A 82 -16.42 -44.86 -10.80
N ASP A 83 -16.22 -45.50 -11.95
CA ASP A 83 -16.14 -46.95 -12.08
C ASP A 83 -14.74 -47.36 -12.53
N GLU A 84 -14.03 -48.09 -11.65
CA GLU A 84 -12.85 -48.89 -11.98
C GLU A 84 -13.33 -50.27 -12.47
N ASP A 85 -12.85 -50.78 -13.62
CA ASP A 85 -12.06 -52.04 -13.65
C ASP A 85 -11.52 -52.43 -15.06
N SER A 86 -10.26 -52.88 -15.04
CA SER A 86 -9.62 -53.99 -15.79
C SER A 86 -9.59 -54.13 -17.34
N SER A 87 -8.35 -53.95 -17.85
CA SER A 87 -7.51 -54.97 -18.54
C SER A 87 -7.42 -55.08 -20.08
N SER A 88 -6.14 -55.06 -20.50
CA SER A 88 -5.48 -55.83 -21.58
C SER A 88 -5.63 -55.43 -23.06
N GLY A 89 -4.47 -55.33 -23.73
CA GLY A 89 -4.27 -55.97 -25.04
C GLY A 89 -3.83 -55.13 -26.24
N ALA A 90 -2.56 -55.29 -26.59
CA ALA A 90 -2.01 -55.43 -27.95
C ALA A 90 -1.64 -54.20 -28.82
N GLU A 91 -0.55 -54.43 -29.54
CA GLU A 91 0.30 -53.56 -30.36
C GLU A 91 -0.33 -53.13 -31.70
N GLY A 92 0.19 -52.05 -32.29
CA GLY A 92 -0.04 -51.70 -33.69
C GLY A 92 0.72 -50.46 -34.14
N ALA A 93 1.74 -50.66 -34.97
CA ALA A 93 2.55 -49.62 -35.60
C ALA A 93 1.75 -48.81 -36.65
N GLY A 94 2.05 -47.52 -36.80
CA GLY A 94 1.48 -46.66 -37.84
C GLY A 94 2.15 -45.28 -37.88
N GLU A 95 2.83 -45.03 -38.98
CA GLU A 95 3.71 -43.89 -39.30
C GLU A 95 2.94 -42.61 -39.72
N VAL A 96 3.69 -41.50 -39.83
CA VAL A 96 3.48 -40.29 -40.69
C VAL A 96 3.07 -38.97 -40.00
N GLY A 97 4.03 -38.04 -39.95
CA GLY A 97 3.88 -36.72 -40.57
C GLY A 97 3.59 -35.52 -39.66
N GLY A 98 4.55 -34.59 -39.58
CA GLY A 98 4.28 -33.17 -39.31
C GLY A 98 5.25 -32.47 -38.36
N GLU A 99 6.46 -32.13 -38.83
CA GLU A 99 7.26 -31.07 -38.21
C GLU A 99 6.49 -29.73 -38.31
N ALA A 100 5.82 -29.33 -37.23
CA ALA A 100 5.39 -27.96 -37.05
C ALA A 100 6.63 -27.14 -36.65
N GLY A 101 7.25 -26.49 -37.63
CA GLY A 101 8.30 -25.51 -37.38
C GLY A 101 7.84 -24.47 -36.35
N PRO A 102 8.76 -23.94 -35.52
CA PRO A 102 8.38 -23.02 -34.46
C PRO A 102 7.70 -21.80 -35.10
N ALA A 103 6.43 -21.60 -34.74
CA ALA A 103 5.65 -20.44 -35.15
C ALA A 103 6.46 -19.19 -34.84
N LEU A 104 6.82 -18.43 -35.89
CA LEU A 104 7.44 -17.12 -35.76
C LEU A 104 6.57 -16.32 -34.79
N ARG A 105 7.11 -16.08 -33.59
CA ARG A 105 6.58 -15.10 -32.66
C ARG A 105 6.54 -13.80 -33.43
N HIS A 106 5.35 -13.40 -33.85
CA HIS A 106 5.11 -12.07 -34.37
C HIS A 106 5.55 -11.12 -33.26
N PHE A 107 6.73 -10.54 -33.44
CA PHE A 107 7.20 -9.43 -32.62
C PHE A 107 6.21 -8.31 -32.88
N LYS A 108 5.20 -8.19 -32.01
CA LYS A 108 4.41 -6.98 -31.93
C LYS A 108 5.40 -5.88 -31.54
N VAL A 109 5.75 -5.07 -32.52
CA VAL A 109 6.36 -3.77 -32.30
C VAL A 109 5.22 -2.90 -31.80
N ASP A 110 4.95 -3.00 -30.50
CA ASP A 110 3.99 -2.12 -29.85
C ASP A 110 4.67 -0.76 -29.67
N THR A 111 4.29 0.14 -30.58
CA THR A 111 3.86 1.52 -30.33
C THR A 111 4.71 2.39 -29.40
N VAL A 112 5.27 3.45 -29.99
CA VAL A 112 5.63 4.76 -29.42
C VAL A 112 5.57 4.82 -27.89
N ASP A 113 6.76 4.96 -27.29
CA ASP A 113 7.08 5.22 -25.87
C ASP A 113 6.22 6.36 -25.31
N THR A 114 4.95 6.08 -25.02
CA THR A 114 4.05 7.03 -24.39
C THR A 114 4.30 6.85 -22.90
N PRO A 115 4.78 7.87 -22.18
CA PRO A 115 5.13 7.70 -20.78
C PRO A 115 3.88 7.29 -20.02
N VAL A 116 3.91 6.06 -19.53
CA VAL A 116 2.85 5.48 -18.73
C VAL A 116 2.75 6.30 -17.43
N PRO A 117 1.58 6.86 -17.10
CA PRO A 117 1.46 7.72 -15.92
C PRO A 117 1.63 6.91 -14.64
N ASP A 118 2.39 7.46 -13.68
CA ASP A 118 2.55 6.85 -12.36
C ASP A 118 1.18 6.69 -11.69
N THR A 119 0.96 5.52 -11.09
CA THR A 119 -0.29 5.23 -10.36
C THR A 119 0.04 4.83 -8.93
N TYR A 120 -0.54 5.53 -7.95
CA TYR A 120 -0.23 5.33 -6.54
C TYR A 120 -1.39 4.69 -5.79
N ARG A 121 -1.15 3.51 -5.22
CA ARG A 121 -2.07 2.88 -4.26
C ARG A 121 -1.70 3.31 -2.84
N VAL A 122 -2.67 3.76 -2.07
CA VAL A 122 -2.45 4.20 -0.69
C VAL A 122 -3.18 3.30 0.29
N ARG A 123 -2.47 2.83 1.32
CA ARG A 123 -3.02 2.10 2.45
C ARG A 123 -2.61 2.76 3.75
N VAL A 124 -3.56 2.94 4.66
CA VAL A 124 -3.27 3.43 6.01
C VAL A 124 -3.28 2.25 6.97
N VAL A 125 -2.17 2.08 7.68
CA VAL A 125 -1.98 1.04 8.68
C VAL A 125 -1.76 1.71 10.01
N HIS A 126 -2.60 1.39 10.98
CA HIS A 126 -2.44 1.92 12.31
C HIS A 126 -1.97 0.85 13.29
N LYS A 127 -1.08 1.22 14.21
CA LYS A 127 -0.52 0.32 15.21
C LYS A 127 -1.45 0.22 16.43
N GLY A 128 -1.76 -1.01 16.83
CA GLY A 128 -2.35 -1.34 18.14
C GLY A 128 -3.87 -1.43 18.22
N ARG A 129 -4.65 -0.85 17.30
CA ARG A 129 -6.12 -1.00 17.19
C ARG A 129 -6.58 -0.79 15.74
N THR A 130 -7.79 -1.24 15.40
CA THR A 130 -8.51 -0.83 14.19
C THR A 130 -9.09 0.57 14.43
N TYR A 131 -8.54 1.58 13.77
CA TYR A 131 -8.99 2.96 13.88
C TYR A 131 -10.18 3.12 12.92
N THR A 132 -11.15 3.95 13.29
CA THR A 132 -12.17 4.42 12.35
C THR A 132 -11.45 5.21 11.26
N ASP A 133 -11.61 4.79 10.00
CA ASP A 133 -10.90 5.36 8.84
C ASP A 133 -10.89 6.89 8.91
N THR A 134 -9.69 7.47 9.09
CA THR A 134 -9.52 8.91 9.21
C THR A 134 -9.95 9.52 7.88
N GLN A 135 -10.92 10.42 7.86
CA GLN A 135 -11.28 11.09 6.60
C GLN A 135 -10.05 11.85 6.02
N PRO A 136 -9.99 12.16 4.72
CA PRO A 136 -10.86 11.64 3.68
C PRO A 136 -10.65 10.12 3.52
N ALA A 137 -11.75 9.38 3.37
CA ALA A 137 -11.66 8.01 2.90
C ALA A 137 -10.92 7.98 1.55
N VAL A 138 -10.21 6.89 1.26
CA VAL A 138 -9.81 6.63 -0.12
C VAL A 138 -11.10 6.54 -0.92
N PRO A 139 -11.30 7.34 -1.97
CA PRO A 139 -12.53 7.25 -2.77
C PRO A 139 -12.73 5.79 -3.23
N VAL A 140 -13.97 5.29 -3.13
CA VAL A 140 -14.26 3.85 -3.30
C VAL A 140 -13.91 3.36 -4.71
N ASP A 141 -14.09 4.23 -5.70
CA ASP A 141 -13.72 4.09 -7.11
C ASP A 141 -12.20 4.00 -7.35
N LEU A 142 -11.41 4.55 -6.43
CA LEU A 142 -9.94 4.54 -6.45
C LEU A 142 -9.34 3.37 -5.68
N GLY A 143 -10.13 2.57 -4.98
CA GLY A 143 -9.64 1.47 -4.13
C GLY A 143 -8.81 0.43 -4.88
N ALA A 144 -9.32 -0.04 -6.03
CA ALA A 144 -8.59 -0.98 -6.90
C ALA A 144 -7.66 -0.28 -7.90
N ARG A 145 -8.11 0.86 -8.44
CA ARG A 145 -7.42 1.61 -9.51
C ARG A 145 -6.19 2.38 -9.05
N GLY A 146 -6.16 2.90 -7.82
CA GLY A 146 -5.10 3.79 -7.35
C GLY A 146 -5.14 5.18 -7.98
N PHE A 147 -4.48 6.15 -7.36
CA PHE A 147 -4.40 7.53 -7.83
C PHE A 147 -3.50 7.61 -9.07
N VAL A 148 -4.10 7.81 -10.24
CA VAL A 148 -3.36 8.08 -11.49
C VAL A 148 -2.85 9.51 -11.44
N CYS A 149 -1.56 9.72 -11.68
CA CYS A 149 -0.89 11.01 -11.61
C CYS A 149 -0.25 11.38 -12.97
N GLY A 150 -1.06 11.41 -14.04
CA GLY A 150 -0.60 11.73 -15.39
C GLY A 150 -0.59 13.23 -15.70
N THR A 151 -1.51 13.98 -15.12
CA THR A 151 -1.69 15.43 -15.32
C THR A 151 -1.31 16.22 -14.08
N ASP A 152 -1.07 17.53 -14.22
CA ASP A 152 -0.81 18.42 -13.07
C ASP A 152 -2.00 18.47 -12.11
N ALA A 153 -3.23 18.51 -12.63
CA ALA A 153 -4.44 18.52 -11.82
C ALA A 153 -4.61 17.24 -10.98
N GLU A 154 -4.27 16.08 -11.54
CA GLU A 154 -4.28 14.80 -10.81
C GLU A 154 -3.21 14.77 -9.72
N ARG A 155 -2.01 15.29 -10.01
CA ARG A 155 -0.92 15.41 -9.04
C ARG A 155 -1.31 16.33 -7.88
N ASP A 156 -1.91 17.48 -8.18
CA ASP A 156 -2.38 18.43 -7.17
C ASP A 156 -3.50 17.84 -6.31
N LEU A 157 -4.43 17.10 -6.92
CA LEU A 157 -5.50 16.41 -6.21
C LEU A 157 -4.92 15.35 -5.26
N PHE A 158 -4.02 14.50 -5.75
CA PHE A 158 -3.36 13.48 -4.95
C PHE A 158 -2.57 14.10 -3.81
N GLN A 159 -1.81 15.16 -4.08
CA GLN A 159 -1.04 15.88 -3.07
C GLN A 159 -1.94 16.47 -1.99
N SER A 160 -3.00 17.18 -2.37
CA SER A 160 -3.96 17.76 -1.44
C SER A 160 -4.65 16.70 -0.59
N TRP A 161 -5.09 15.61 -1.21
CA TRP A 161 -5.71 14.48 -0.53
C TRP A 161 -4.73 13.83 0.46
N LEU A 162 -3.50 13.54 0.05
CA LEU A 162 -2.48 12.90 0.88
C LEU A 162 -2.10 13.77 2.08
N LEU A 163 -1.90 15.08 1.86
CA LEU A 163 -1.62 16.03 2.94
C LEU A 163 -2.77 16.12 3.93
N THR A 164 -4.02 16.15 3.44
CA THR A 164 -5.21 16.15 4.31
C THR A 164 -5.29 14.87 5.14
N LYS A 165 -5.05 13.71 4.51
CA LYS A 165 -5.00 12.41 5.20
C LYS A 165 -3.93 12.39 6.28
N ILE A 166 -2.73 12.91 6.01
CA ILE A 166 -1.64 13.03 7.00
C ILE A 166 -2.08 13.87 8.20
N CYS A 167 -2.65 15.06 7.96
CA CYS A 167 -3.11 15.96 9.04
C CYS A 167 -4.20 15.31 9.89
N ASN A 168 -5.13 14.58 9.28
CA ASN A 168 -6.20 13.89 9.99
C ASN A 168 -5.67 12.69 10.78
N CYS A 169 -4.71 11.95 10.23
CA CYS A 169 -3.99 10.91 10.97
C CYS A 169 -3.27 11.49 12.20
N VAL A 170 -2.57 12.62 12.06
CA VAL A 170 -1.90 13.28 13.20
C VAL A 170 -2.90 13.72 14.25
N SER A 171 -4.00 14.37 13.84
CA SER A 171 -5.04 14.84 14.76
C SER A 171 -5.63 13.68 15.57
N HIS A 172 -5.91 12.56 14.91
CA HIS A 172 -6.49 11.39 15.54
C HIS A 172 -5.53 10.68 16.52
N VAL A 173 -4.21 10.77 16.31
CA VAL A 173 -3.22 10.26 17.28
C VAL A 173 -3.36 10.95 18.65
N TRP A 174 -3.74 12.23 18.69
CA TRP A 174 -3.95 12.97 19.94
C TRP A 174 -5.25 12.60 20.66
N GLU A 175 -6.19 11.97 19.97
CA GLU A 175 -7.44 11.48 20.54
C GLU A 175 -7.29 10.10 21.20
N LEU A 176 -6.16 9.42 20.97
CA LEU A 176 -5.86 8.14 21.59
C LEU A 176 -5.92 8.24 23.12
N PRO A 177 -6.55 7.29 23.83
CA PRO A 177 -6.73 7.36 25.28
C PRO A 177 -5.44 7.63 26.08
N GLU A 178 -4.33 7.02 25.66
CA GLU A 178 -3.00 7.18 26.26
C GLU A 178 -2.47 8.63 26.18
N LEU A 179 -2.74 9.33 25.08
CA LEU A 179 -2.30 10.71 24.86
C LEU A 179 -3.35 11.71 25.33
N ALA A 180 -4.62 11.45 25.05
CA ALA A 180 -5.75 12.30 25.43
C ALA A 180 -5.81 12.52 26.95
N SER A 181 -5.51 11.50 27.76
CA SER A 181 -5.41 11.64 29.22
C SER A 181 -4.32 12.62 29.64
N LYS A 182 -3.14 12.57 29.01
CA LYS A 182 -2.03 13.51 29.23
C LYS A 182 -2.40 14.93 28.80
N VAL A 183 -3.03 15.08 27.63
CA VAL A 183 -3.51 16.37 27.10
C VAL A 183 -4.53 17.00 28.06
N ARG A 184 -5.51 16.23 28.54
CA ARG A 184 -6.50 16.70 29.53
C ARG A 184 -5.85 17.15 30.83
N SER A 185 -4.89 16.38 31.34
CA SER A 185 -4.13 16.72 32.55
C SER A 185 -3.35 18.02 32.39
N MET A 186 -2.61 18.16 31.28
CA MET A 186 -1.86 19.38 30.95
C MET A 186 -2.78 20.60 30.83
N ARG A 187 -3.88 20.46 30.10
CA ARG A 187 -4.87 21.53 29.91
C ARG A 187 -5.47 21.98 31.25
N ARG A 188 -5.80 21.03 32.15
CA ARG A 188 -6.29 21.34 33.49
C ARG A 188 -5.27 22.14 34.30
N SER A 189 -4.00 21.71 34.29
CA SER A 189 -2.92 22.41 35.00
C SER A 189 -2.72 23.84 34.47
N GLN A 190 -2.71 24.03 33.15
CA GLN A 190 -2.57 25.36 32.53
C GLN A 190 -3.74 26.28 32.88
N ILE A 191 -4.98 25.78 32.81
CA ILE A 191 -6.16 26.56 33.21
C ILE A 191 -6.07 26.98 34.68
N GLN A 192 -5.67 26.06 35.57
CA GLN A 192 -5.49 26.37 36.99
C GLN A 192 -4.37 27.40 37.26
N GLN A 193 -3.30 27.38 36.47
CA GLN A 193 -2.25 28.39 36.55
C GLN A 193 -2.74 29.75 36.04
N PHE A 194 -3.55 29.76 34.98
CA PHE A 194 -4.14 30.98 34.45
C PHE A 194 -5.09 31.62 35.46
N ILE A 195 -5.99 30.84 36.06
CA ILE A 195 -6.92 31.33 37.09
C ILE A 195 -6.13 31.94 38.27
N ARG A 196 -5.17 31.20 38.83
CA ARG A 196 -4.31 31.69 39.93
C ARG A 196 -3.49 32.95 39.63
N ARG A 197 -3.25 33.27 38.36
CA ARG A 197 -2.51 34.48 37.97
C ARG A 197 -3.42 35.71 37.82
N ASN A 198 -4.73 35.50 37.69
CA ASN A 198 -5.72 36.55 37.44
C ASN A 198 -6.67 36.78 38.63
N ASP A 199 -6.64 35.91 39.64
CA ASP A 199 -7.18 36.15 40.99
C ASP A 199 -6.16 36.93 41.85
#